data_AF-A0A937S403-F1
#
_entry.id   AF-A0A937S403-F1
#
_cell.length_a   1.000
_cell.length_b   1.000
_cell.length_c   1.000
_cell.angle_alpha   90.00
_cell.angle_beta   90.00
_cell.angle_gamma   90.00
#
_symmetry.space_group_name_H-M   'P 1'
#
loop_
_entity.id
_entity.type
_entity.pdbx_description
1 polymer ?
#
loop_
_entity_poly.entity_id
_entity_poly.type
_entity_poly.pdbx_seq_one_letter_code
_entity_poly.pdbx_strand_id
1 'polypeptide(L)' 'MVGVLLGALASLQPTEPDPLANLELLERVVEKGWLLSTSQLAPLLGLKSLHGSEFCRYGFVFTRVGRNGAESAWRVGKEK' A
#
# COMPACT_ATOMS: atom_id res chain seq x y z
N MET A 1 6.37 -33.43 -40.07
CA MET A 1 5.54 -33.24 -38.85
C MET A 1 6.51 -33.31 -37.69
N VAL A 2 6.75 -32.26 -36.92
CA VAL A 2 5.80 -31.65 -35.99
C VAL A 2 6.05 -30.14 -35.93
N GLY A 3 5.01 -29.37 -36.25
CA GLY A 3 4.94 -27.95 -35.94
C GLY A 3 4.15 -27.72 -34.66
N VAL A 4 4.38 -26.53 -34.10
CA VAL A 4 3.54 -25.82 -33.12
C VAL A 4 3.70 -26.21 -31.64
N LEU A 5 4.72 -25.64 -31.00
CA LEU A 5 4.73 -25.33 -29.56
C LEU A 5 5.17 -23.86 -29.37
N LEU A 6 4.37 -22.91 -29.85
CA LEU A 6 4.69 -21.47 -29.78
C LEU A 6 3.44 -20.59 -29.55
N GLY A 7 2.44 -21.11 -28.84
CA GLY A 7 1.12 -20.46 -28.72
C GLY A 7 0.77 -19.81 -27.37
N ALA A 8 1.59 -19.91 -26.31
CA ALA A 8 1.13 -19.63 -24.94
C ALA A 8 1.74 -18.38 -24.26
N LEU A 9 2.55 -17.57 -24.94
CA LEU A 9 3.21 -16.40 -24.33
C LEU A 9 2.58 -15.05 -24.69
N ALA A 10 1.53 -15.03 -25.52
CA ALA A 10 1.02 -13.80 -26.14
C ALA A 10 0.14 -12.92 -25.24
N SER A 11 -0.16 -13.31 -23.98
CA SER A 11 -1.18 -12.62 -23.17
C SER A 11 -0.70 -12.08 -21.83
N LEU A 12 0.59 -12.14 -21.52
CA LEU A 12 1.14 -11.44 -20.36
C LEU A 12 1.35 -9.96 -20.72
N GLN A 13 0.27 -9.25 -21.03
CA GLN A 13 0.31 -7.79 -21.02
C GLN A 13 0.60 -7.38 -19.57
N PRO A 14 1.67 -6.64 -19.28
CA PRO A 14 1.83 -6.00 -17.99
C PRO A 14 0.55 -5.19 -17.75
N THR A 15 -0.24 -5.59 -16.76
CA THR A 15 -1.35 -4.74 -16.33
C THR A 15 -0.69 -3.49 -15.77
N GLU A 16 -0.85 -2.36 -16.46
CA GLU A 16 -0.44 -1.06 -15.93
C GLU A 16 -0.99 -0.96 -14.50
N PRO A 17 -0.13 -0.69 -13.50
CA PRO A 17 -0.57 -0.63 -12.12
C PRO A 17 -1.64 0.45 -11.98
N ASP A 18 -2.79 0.09 -11.42
CA ASP A 18 -3.89 1.03 -11.20
C ASP A 18 -3.38 2.21 -10.35
N PRO A 19 -3.45 3.45 -10.88
CA PRO A 19 -2.93 4.62 -10.19
C PRO A 19 -3.62 4.89 -8.84
N LEU A 20 -4.83 4.35 -8.61
CA LEU A 20 -5.60 4.56 -7.39
C LEU A 20 -5.55 3.39 -6.41
N ALA A 21 -4.92 2.27 -6.76
CA ALA A 21 -4.89 1.07 -5.93
C ALA A 21 -4.39 1.32 -4.50
N ASN A 22 -3.40 2.22 -4.33
CA ASN A 22 -2.91 2.59 -3.01
C ASN A 22 -3.97 3.32 -2.18
N LEU A 23 -4.78 4.18 -2.79
CA LEU A 23 -5.84 4.92 -2.10
C LEU A 23 -6.97 3.98 -1.68
N GLU A 24 -7.37 3.04 -2.55
CA GLU A 24 -8.37 2.02 -2.22
C GLU A 24 -7.91 1.12 -1.08
N LEU A 25 -6.62 0.78 -1.03
CA LEU A 25 -6.06 0.03 0.07
C LEU A 25 -6.11 0.83 1.38
N LEU A 26 -5.77 2.12 1.35
CA LEU A 26 -5.86 2.98 2.52
C LEU A 26 -7.29 3.11 3.03
N GLU A 27 -8.28 3.26 2.13
CA GLU A 27 -9.70 3.23 2.50
C GLU A 27 -10.06 1.93 3.23
N ARG A 28 -9.67 0.78 2.67
CA ARG A 28 -9.91 -0.52 3.30
C ARG A 28 -9.24 -0.65 4.67
N VAL A 29 -8.03 -0.12 4.82
CA VAL A 29 -7.30 -0.12 6.11
C VAL A 29 -8.07 0.70 7.15
N VAL A 30 -8.59 1.86 6.77
CA VAL A 30 -9.46 2.68 7.63
C VAL A 30 -10.71 1.90 8.03
N GLU A 31 -11.43 1.32 7.06
CA GLU A 31 -12.66 0.56 7.31
C GLU A 31 -12.45 -0.64 8.24
N LYS A 32 -11.32 -1.34 8.10
CA LYS A 32 -11.00 -2.52 8.93
C LYS A 32 -10.29 -2.17 10.23
N GLY A 33 -9.87 -0.92 10.41
CA GLY A 33 -9.10 -0.49 11.58
C GLY A 33 -7.74 -1.19 11.70
N TRP A 34 -7.14 -1.58 10.58
CA TRP A 34 -5.85 -2.27 10.59
C TRP A 34 -4.71 -1.32 10.97
N LEU A 35 -3.71 -1.88 11.65
CA LEU A 35 -2.46 -1.17 11.94
C LEU A 35 -1.39 -1.63 10.97
N LEU A 36 -0.74 -0.68 10.30
CA LEU A 36 0.33 -0.97 9.36
C LEU A 36 1.69 -0.73 10.02
N SER A 37 2.67 -1.57 9.68
CA SER A 37 4.07 -1.28 10.03
C SER A 37 4.64 -0.17 9.14
N THR A 38 5.77 0.41 9.53
CA THR A 38 6.48 1.41 8.70
C THR A 38 6.84 0.84 7.33
N SER A 39 7.36 -0.40 7.26
CA SER A 39 7.72 -1.05 5.99
C SER A 39 6.52 -1.30 5.06
N GLN A 40 5.32 -1.47 5.62
CA GLN A 40 4.10 -1.59 4.83
C GLN A 40 3.57 -0.23 4.36
N LEU A 41 3.55 0.76 5.25
CA LEU A 41 2.91 2.06 4.96
C LEU A 41 3.80 2.98 4.11
N ALA A 42 5.12 3.02 4.34
CA ALA A 42 5.99 3.94 3.61
C ALA A 42 5.93 3.75 2.07
N PRO A 43 6.00 2.52 1.53
CA PRO A 43 5.88 2.29 0.09
C PRO A 43 4.53 2.73 -0.49
N LEU A 44 3.42 2.55 0.23
CA LEU A 44 2.09 2.98 -0.20
C LEU A 44 2.01 4.50 -0.40
N LEU A 45 2.84 5.25 0.35
CA LEU A 45 2.93 6.71 0.27
C LEU A 45 4.05 7.19 -0.67
N GLY A 46 4.76 6.28 -1.34
CA GLY A 46 5.93 6.60 -2.16
C GLY A 46 7.13 7.10 -1.35
N LEU A 47 7.26 6.67 -0.09
CA LEU A 47 8.28 7.11 0.86
C LEU A 47 9.23 5.97 1.24
N LYS A 48 10.44 6.34 1.66
CA LYS A 48 11.43 5.38 2.19
C LYS A 48 11.27 5.13 3.70
N SER A 49 10.76 6.11 4.43
CA SER A 49 10.60 6.07 5.89
C SER A 49 9.50 7.01 6.34
N LEU A 50 9.00 6.78 7.55
CA LEU A 50 8.00 7.63 8.21
C LEU A 50 8.61 8.20 9.49
N HIS A 51 8.32 9.47 9.77
CA HIS A 51 8.86 10.22 10.89
C HIS A 51 7.75 10.94 11.65
N GLY A 52 8.06 11.34 12.90
CA GLY A 52 7.10 11.99 13.77
C GLY A 52 6.09 11.05 14.42
N SER A 53 5.13 11.65 15.13
CA SER A 53 4.01 10.97 15.77
C SER A 53 2.75 10.98 14.92
N GLU A 54 2.59 11.98 14.05
CA GLU A 54 1.41 12.16 13.21
C GLU A 54 1.75 13.00 11.97
N PHE A 55 1.09 12.72 10.85
CA PHE A 55 1.13 13.56 9.64
C PHE A 55 -0.11 13.32 8.76
N CYS A 56 -0.39 14.26 7.86
CA CYS A 56 -1.46 14.16 6.86
C CYS A 56 -0.91 13.99 5.44
N ARG A 57 -1.55 13.16 4.62
CA ARG A 57 -1.26 13.04 3.18
C ARG A 57 -2.43 12.38 2.44
N TYR A 58 -2.68 12.82 1.20
CA TYR A 58 -3.73 12.26 0.33
C TYR A 58 -5.15 12.23 0.96
N GLY A 59 -5.45 13.17 1.86
CA GLY A 59 -6.73 13.20 2.61
C GLY A 59 -6.83 12.20 3.76
N PHE A 60 -5.71 11.57 4.14
CA PHE A 60 -5.62 10.66 5.28
C PHE A 60 -4.70 11.23 6.36
N VAL A 61 -5.01 10.87 7.61
CA VAL A 61 -4.19 11.13 8.80
C VAL A 61 -3.51 9.83 9.21
N PHE A 62 -2.21 9.88 9.44
CA PHE A 62 -1.40 8.74 9.85
C PHE A 62 -0.86 9.00 11.25
N THR A 63 -1.30 8.23 12.23
CA THR A 63 -0.90 8.40 13.64
C THR A 63 -0.09 7.20 14.10
N ARG A 64 1.09 7.42 14.65
CA ARG A 64 1.90 6.38 15.27
C ARG A 64 1.30 6.03 16.63
N VAL A 65 0.84 4.79 16.77
CA VAL A 65 0.12 4.33 17.97
C VAL A 65 0.93 3.40 18.86
N GLY A 66 2.14 3.02 18.43
CA GLY A 66 3.03 2.17 19.20
C GLY A 66 4.03 1.44 18.31
N ARG A 67 4.21 0.14 18.60
CA ARG A 67 5.10 -0.75 17.86
C ARG A 67 4.35 -1.99 17.35
N ASN A 68 4.75 -2.47 16.18
CA ASN A 68 4.38 -3.77 15.63
C ASN A 68 5.68 -4.58 15.46
N GLY A 69 5.99 -5.41 16.45
CA GLY A 69 7.30 -6.05 16.57
C GLY A 69 8.44 -5.02 16.66
N ALA A 70 9.41 -5.13 15.74
CA ALA A 70 10.54 -4.21 15.67
C ALA A 70 10.20 -2.85 15.05
N GLU A 71 9.04 -2.71 14.39
CA GLU A 71 8.67 -1.51 13.65
C GLU A 71 7.64 -0.65 14.41
N SER A 72 7.42 0.57 13.94
CA SER A 72 6.31 1.41 14.41
C SER A 72 4.97 0.87 13.92
N ALA A 73 3.94 0.93 14.75
CA ALA A 73 2.56 0.67 14.34
C ALA A 73 1.85 1.99 14.02
N TRP A 74 1.21 2.06 12.86
CA TRP A 74 0.50 3.23 12.36
C TRP A 74 -0.97 2.94 12.18
N ARG A 75 -1.81 3.84 12.68
CA ARG A 75 -3.24 3.90 12.39
C ARG A 75 -3.46 4.87 11.23
N VAL A 76 -4.33 4.51 10.30
CA VAL A 76 -4.81 5.39 9.23
C VAL A 76 -6.21 5.87 9.57
N GLY A 77 -6.47 7.16 9.41
CA GLY A 77 -7.79 7.79 9.53
C GLY A 77 -8.05 8.75 8.38
N LYS A 78 -9.28 9.26 8.30
CA LYS A 78 -9.64 10.31 7.32
C LYS A 78 -9.34 11.68 7.90
N GLU A 79 -8.79 12.56 7.07
CA GLU A 79 -8.71 13.99 7.36
C GLU A 79 -10.15 14.54 7.38
N LYS A 80 -10.51 15.22 8.46
CA LYS A 80 -11.87 15.76 8.67
C LYS A 80 -12.12 16.99 7.82
#